data_AF-A0A379ZCD7-F1
#
_entry.id   AF-A0A379ZCD7-F1
#
_cell.length_a   1.000
_cell.length_b   1.000
_cell.length_c   1.000
_cell.angle_alpha   90.00
_cell.angle_beta   90.00
_cell.angle_gamma   90.00
#
_symmetry.space_group_name_H-M   'P 1'
#
loop_
_entity.id
_entity.type
_entity.pdbx_description
1 polymer ?
#
loop_
_entity_poly.entity_id
_entity_poly.type
_entity_poly.pdbx_seq_one_letter_code
_entity_poly.pdbx_strand_id
1 'polypeptide(L)'
;MTASNLQLKQRYKPNVSNFLALCGRNYSYMLKWLPLEIAIGESWRLEGEFGTLVVRILENTKYTQLVEISRPLAVKDFINTPKVLVRIYHDAKLAEVLTGQQIYQLRPVYDYPNVRMYQSDEKYQVNAFLEELLKIGYQHSVVCRP
;
A
#
# COMPACT_ATOMS: atom_id res chain seq x y z
N MET A 1 16.78 -20.25 46.40
CA MET A 1 15.44 -20.31 45.79
C MET A 1 15.15 -18.94 45.19
N THR A 2 15.44 -18.74 43.91
CA THR A 2 15.28 -17.45 43.22
C THR A 2 14.01 -17.49 42.38
N ALA A 3 13.03 -16.66 42.74
CA ALA A 3 11.76 -16.54 42.05
C ALA A 3 11.95 -15.89 40.66
N SER A 4 11.57 -16.62 39.64
CA SER A 4 11.54 -16.22 38.23
C SER A 4 10.55 -15.08 38.00
N ASN A 5 11.06 -13.93 37.57
CA ASN A 5 10.29 -12.74 37.22
C ASN A 5 9.61 -12.96 35.85
N LEU A 6 8.40 -13.50 35.85
CA LEU A 6 7.56 -13.61 34.65
C LEU A 6 7.04 -12.21 34.29
N GLN A 7 7.78 -11.49 33.45
CA GLN A 7 7.28 -10.27 32.81
C GLN A 7 6.03 -10.63 32.00
N LEU A 8 4.86 -10.24 32.53
CA LEU A 8 3.59 -10.30 31.80
C LEU A 8 3.73 -9.48 30.52
N LYS A 9 3.81 -10.18 29.38
CA LYS A 9 3.84 -9.58 28.04
C LYS A 9 2.62 -8.66 27.91
N GLN A 10 2.85 -7.35 27.88
CA GLN A 10 1.81 -6.33 27.74
C GLN A 10 0.87 -6.70 26.59
N ARG A 11 -0.44 -6.72 26.86
CA ARG A 11 -1.45 -7.07 25.85
C ARG A 11 -1.41 -6.04 24.74
N TYR A 12 -1.06 -6.49 23.53
CA TYR A 12 -0.97 -5.62 22.36
C TYR A 12 -2.28 -4.87 22.13
N LYS A 13 -2.21 -3.53 22.08
CA LYS A 13 -3.32 -2.65 21.76
C LYS A 13 -3.03 -2.00 20.41
N PRO A 14 -3.78 -2.34 19.34
CA PRO A 14 -3.56 -1.71 18.05
C PRO A 14 -3.82 -0.21 18.14
N ASN A 15 -2.84 0.59 17.70
CA ASN A 15 -3.02 2.03 17.59
C ASN A 15 -3.64 2.37 16.24
N VAL A 16 -4.98 2.30 16.19
CA VAL A 16 -5.76 2.56 14.99
C VAL A 16 -5.55 3.99 14.48
N SER A 17 -5.42 4.97 15.39
CA SER A 17 -5.18 6.37 15.02
C SER A 17 -3.89 6.54 14.23
N ASN A 18 -2.78 5.95 14.72
CA ASN A 18 -1.50 5.99 14.02
C ASN A 18 -1.56 5.30 12.65
N PHE A 19 -2.26 4.17 12.57
CA PHE A 19 -2.44 3.46 11.30
C PHE A 19 -3.23 4.28 10.28
N LEU A 20 -4.33 4.93 10.69
CA LEU A 20 -5.12 5.80 9.82
C LEU A 20 -4.32 7.04 9.39
N ALA A 21 -3.52 7.61 10.29
CA ALA A 21 -2.63 8.71 9.96
C ALA A 21 -1.59 8.30 8.89
N LEU A 22 -1.01 7.11 9.02
CA LEU A 22 -0.12 6.52 8.01
C LEU A 22 -0.82 6.36 6.65
N CYS A 23 -2.03 5.79 6.66
CA CYS A 23 -2.82 5.63 5.43
C CYS A 23 -3.20 6.98 4.77
N GLY A 24 -3.44 8.03 5.56
CA GLY A 24 -3.67 9.38 5.05
C GLY A 24 -2.44 10.02 4.41
N ARG A 25 -1.23 9.76 4.95
CA ARG A 25 0.02 10.18 4.32
C ARG A 25 0.24 9.45 2.99
N ASN A 26 0.04 8.12 2.99
CA ASN A 26 0.09 7.32 1.76
C ASN A 26 -0.87 7.85 0.70
N TYR A 27 -2.10 8.21 1.08
CA TYR A 27 -3.06 8.82 0.17
C TYR A 27 -2.53 10.13 -0.44
N SER A 28 -1.96 10.99 0.39
CA SER A 28 -1.42 12.28 -0.03
C SER A 28 -0.25 12.13 -1.01
N TYR A 29 0.56 11.09 -0.86
CA TYR A 29 1.61 10.76 -1.83
C TYR A 29 1.03 10.16 -3.12
N MET A 30 0.08 9.23 -3.00
CA MET A 30 -0.57 8.59 -4.15
C MET A 30 -1.25 9.61 -5.07
N LEU A 31 -1.92 10.62 -4.52
CA LEU A 31 -2.54 11.68 -5.32
C LEU A 31 -1.54 12.45 -6.21
N LYS A 32 -0.27 12.53 -5.80
CA LYS A 32 0.77 13.19 -6.61
C LYS A 32 1.22 12.30 -7.77
N TRP A 33 1.05 10.99 -7.64
CA TRP A 33 1.45 10.00 -8.64
C TRP A 33 0.33 9.71 -9.64
N LEU A 34 -0.93 9.88 -9.22
CA LEU A 34 -2.09 9.64 -10.07
C LEU A 34 -2.27 10.77 -11.09
N PRO A 35 -2.26 10.48 -12.39
CA PRO A 35 -2.66 11.47 -13.40
C PRO A 35 -4.17 11.76 -13.31
N LEU A 36 -4.56 12.96 -13.75
CA LEU A 36 -5.94 13.46 -13.68
C LEU A 36 -6.94 12.59 -14.47
N GLU A 37 -6.49 12.04 -15.60
CA GLU A 37 -7.28 11.18 -16.46
C GLU A 37 -6.52 9.87 -16.70
N ILE A 38 -7.14 8.76 -16.29
CA ILE A 38 -6.55 7.43 -16.46
C ILE A 38 -7.64 6.37 -16.67
N ALA A 39 -7.44 5.54 -17.70
CA ALA A 39 -8.29 4.38 -17.94
C ALA A 39 -7.78 3.14 -17.21
N ILE A 40 -8.67 2.16 -17.01
CA ILE A 40 -8.30 0.86 -16.46
C ILE A 40 -7.31 0.18 -17.39
N GLY A 41 -6.25 -0.40 -16.83
CA GLY A 41 -5.20 -1.08 -17.57
C GLY A 41 -4.03 -0.20 -17.99
N GLU A 42 -4.17 1.13 -17.93
CA GLU A 42 -3.07 2.05 -18.18
C GLU A 42 -1.99 1.95 -17.10
N SER A 43 -0.74 2.17 -17.52
CA SER A 43 0.42 2.18 -16.65
C SER A 43 1.34 3.34 -17.00
N TRP A 44 2.00 3.88 -15.97
CA TRP A 44 3.00 4.92 -16.12
C TRP A 44 4.23 4.59 -15.29
N ARG A 45 5.34 5.19 -15.69
CA ARG A 45 6.60 5.07 -14.97
C ARG A 45 6.79 6.28 -14.08
N LEU A 46 7.40 6.04 -12.94
CA LEU A 46 7.88 7.04 -12.01
C LEU A 46 9.38 6.81 -11.87
N GLU A 47 10.16 7.79 -12.28
CA GLU A 47 11.61 7.77 -12.11
C GLU A 47 11.96 8.57 -10.87
N GLY A 48 12.94 8.09 -10.12
CA GLY A 48 13.41 8.75 -8.91
C GLY A 48 14.86 8.41 -8.67
N GLU A 49 15.46 9.09 -7.70
CA GLU A 49 16.87 8.91 -7.34
C GLU A 49 17.21 7.44 -7.02
N PHE A 50 16.26 6.72 -6.42
CA PHE A 50 16.43 5.32 -6.00
C PHE A 50 15.86 4.30 -6.99
N GLY A 51 15.65 4.70 -8.24
CA GLY A 51 15.25 3.84 -9.36
C GLY A 51 13.84 4.08 -9.90
N THR A 52 13.42 3.21 -10.82
CA THR A 52 12.13 3.31 -11.51
C THR A 52 11.06 2.46 -10.85
N LEU A 53 9.85 3.01 -10.77
CA LEU A 53 8.63 2.29 -10.41
C LEU A 53 7.65 2.33 -11.58
N VAL A 54 6.85 1.29 -11.72
CA VAL A 54 5.74 1.22 -12.67
C VAL A 54 4.46 1.12 -11.85
N VAL A 55 3.55 2.05 -12.08
CA VAL A 55 2.21 2.03 -11.49
C VAL A 55 1.22 1.65 -12.58
N ARG A 56 0.31 0.74 -12.28
CA ARG A 56 -0.75 0.28 -13.19
C ARG A 56 -2.10 0.36 -12.50
N ILE A 57 -3.11 0.87 -13.19
CA ILE A 57 -4.48 0.90 -12.67
C ILE A 57 -5.16 -0.42 -12.98
N LEU A 58 -5.62 -1.08 -11.92
CA LEU A 58 -6.39 -2.32 -12.01
C LEU A 58 -7.89 -2.04 -11.91
N GLU A 59 -8.30 -1.06 -11.10
CA GLU A 59 -9.69 -0.64 -10.97
C GLU A 59 -9.78 0.88 -10.82
N ASN A 60 -10.78 1.48 -11.49
CA ASN A 60 -11.06 2.90 -11.40
C ASN A 60 -12.56 3.13 -11.21
N THR A 61 -12.96 3.53 -10.00
CA THR A 61 -14.36 3.87 -9.67
C THR A 61 -14.41 5.28 -9.08
N LYS A 62 -15.61 5.86 -8.97
CA LYS A 62 -15.81 7.21 -8.43
C LYS A 62 -15.18 7.44 -7.05
N TYR A 63 -15.26 6.44 -6.16
CA TYR A 63 -14.84 6.58 -4.77
C TYR A 63 -13.58 5.81 -4.44
N THR A 64 -13.21 4.83 -5.26
CA THR A 64 -12.09 3.95 -4.97
C THR A 64 -11.30 3.57 -6.21
N GLN A 65 -9.99 3.40 -6.04
CA GLN A 65 -9.09 2.91 -7.08
C GLN A 65 -8.26 1.76 -6.53
N LEU A 66 -7.89 0.82 -7.42
CA LEU A 66 -6.91 -0.21 -7.14
C LEU A 66 -5.74 -0.04 -8.09
N VAL A 67 -4.55 0.09 -7.54
CA VAL A 67 -3.32 0.17 -8.32
C VAL A 67 -2.36 -0.94 -7.95
N GLU A 68 -1.59 -1.38 -8.94
CA GLU A 68 -0.41 -2.21 -8.77
C GLU A 68 0.82 -1.30 -8.89
N ILE A 69 1.71 -1.37 -7.90
CA ILE A 69 3.02 -0.73 -7.93
C ILE A 69 4.07 -1.83 -8.04
N SER A 70 4.97 -1.70 -9.01
CA SER A 70 6.02 -2.69 -9.27
C SER A 70 7.35 -2.02 -9.58
N ARG A 71 8.45 -2.73 -9.33
CA ARG A 71 9.80 -2.26 -9.67
C ARG A 71 10.39 -3.16 -10.77
N PRO A 72 10.56 -2.68 -12.01
CA PRO A 72 11.12 -3.50 -13.08
C PRO A 72 12.51 -4.01 -12.69
N LEU A 73 12.71 -5.33 -12.80
CA LEU A 73 14.01 -5.97 -12.59
C LEU A 73 14.72 -6.17 -13.93
N ALA A 74 16.03 -5.97 -13.95
CA ALA A 74 16.85 -6.18 -15.15
C ALA A 74 16.95 -7.66 -15.56
N VAL A 75 16.79 -8.58 -14.59
CA VAL A 75 16.88 -10.04 -14.81
C VAL A 75 15.47 -10.61 -14.89
N LYS A 76 14.90 -10.65 -16.10
CA LYS A 76 13.51 -11.09 -16.33
C LYS A 76 13.30 -12.61 -16.24
N ASP A 77 14.36 -13.40 -16.37
CA ASP A 77 14.21 -14.81 -16.73
C ASP A 77 14.01 -15.76 -15.54
N PHE A 78 14.28 -15.31 -14.29
CA PHE A 78 14.26 -16.20 -13.12
C PHE A 78 13.57 -15.65 -11.87
N ILE A 79 13.20 -14.36 -11.83
CA ILE A 79 12.65 -13.72 -10.62
C ILE A 79 11.39 -12.94 -10.97
N ASN A 80 10.29 -13.25 -10.27
CA ASN A 80 9.08 -12.44 -10.33
C ASN A 80 9.35 -11.05 -9.78
N THR A 81 8.98 -10.03 -10.55
CA THR A 81 9.06 -8.63 -10.12
C THR A 81 8.20 -8.44 -8.86
N PRO A 82 8.75 -7.85 -7.78
CA PRO A 82 7.96 -7.55 -6.59
C PRO A 82 6.84 -6.57 -6.92
N LYS A 83 5.64 -6.88 -6.45
CA LYS A 83 4.40 -6.13 -6.71
C LYS A 83 3.70 -5.82 -5.39
N VAL A 84 3.17 -4.61 -5.29
CA VAL A 84 2.35 -4.14 -4.17
C VAL A 84 1.01 -3.69 -4.72
N LEU A 85 -0.08 -4.23 -4.18
CA LEU A 85 -1.43 -3.77 -4.51
C LEU A 85 -1.87 -2.72 -3.50
N VAL A 86 -2.27 -1.55 -3.96
CA VAL A 86 -2.68 -0.43 -3.11
C VAL A 86 -4.11 -0.04 -3.44
N ARG A 87 -4.98 -0.08 -2.42
CA ARG A 87 -6.34 0.44 -2.49
C ARG A 87 -6.34 1.90 -2.06
N ILE A 88 -6.98 2.74 -2.85
CA ILE A 88 -7.12 4.17 -2.61
C ILE A 88 -8.61 4.45 -2.39
N TYR A 89 -8.95 5.05 -1.26
CA TYR A 89 -10.29 5.48 -0.88
C TYR A 89 -10.33 7.02 -0.92
N HIS A 90 -11.03 7.57 -1.90
CA HIS A 90 -11.12 9.03 -2.12
C HIS A 90 -12.06 9.72 -1.14
N ASP A 91 -13.10 9.00 -0.70
CA ASP A 91 -14.08 9.43 0.30
C ASP A 91 -13.47 9.52 1.70
N ALA A 92 -12.74 8.48 2.12
CA ALA A 92 -12.04 8.44 3.40
C ALA A 92 -10.67 9.16 3.35
N LYS A 93 -10.16 9.48 2.16
CA LYS A 93 -8.80 10.02 1.92
C LYS A 93 -7.70 9.13 2.50
N LEU A 94 -7.80 7.83 2.25
CA LEU A 94 -6.88 6.81 2.76
C LEU A 94 -6.31 5.97 1.61
N ALA A 95 -5.05 5.57 1.70
CA ALA A 95 -4.48 4.57 0.83
C ALA A 95 -3.77 3.49 1.66
N GLU A 96 -4.04 2.23 1.34
CA GLU A 96 -3.45 1.10 2.05
C GLU A 96 -3.01 -0.04 1.12
N VAL A 97 -1.97 -0.76 1.54
CA VAL A 97 -1.54 -2.00 0.89
C VAL A 97 -2.52 -3.12 1.21
N LEU A 98 -2.99 -3.83 0.18
CA LEU A 98 -3.78 -5.05 0.33
C LEU A 98 -2.86 -6.25 0.63
N THR A 99 -3.22 -7.09 1.61
CA THR A 99 -2.47 -8.30 2.00
C THR A 99 -3.34 -9.56 1.94
N GLY A 100 -2.73 -10.71 1.65
CA GLY A 100 -3.37 -12.03 1.75
C GLY A 100 -4.65 -12.20 0.91
N GLN A 101 -5.75 -12.64 1.54
CA GLN A 101 -7.06 -12.90 0.90
C GLN A 101 -7.66 -11.67 0.20
N GLN A 102 -7.16 -10.45 0.45
CA GLN A 102 -7.60 -9.23 -0.25
C GLN A 102 -7.15 -9.18 -1.72
N ILE A 103 -6.27 -10.11 -2.14
CA ILE A 103 -5.77 -10.25 -3.51
C ILE A 103 -6.67 -11.17 -4.36
N TYR A 104 -7.36 -12.13 -3.73
CA TYR A 104 -8.24 -13.09 -4.39
C TYR A 104 -9.69 -12.88 -3.92
N GLN A 105 -10.48 -12.25 -4.80
CA GLN A 105 -11.93 -11.99 -4.65
C GLN A 105 -12.27 -10.89 -3.62
N LEU A 106 -12.39 -9.67 -4.13
CA LEU A 106 -13.17 -8.60 -3.50
C LEU A 106 -14.63 -9.06 -3.37
N ARG A 107 -14.97 -9.69 -2.25
CA ARG A 107 -16.37 -9.86 -1.88
C ARG A 107 -16.94 -8.47 -1.59
N PRO A 108 -18.10 -8.09 -2.17
CA PRO A 108 -18.68 -6.76 -2.01
C PRO A 108 -19.18 -6.47 -0.57
N VAL A 109 -19.15 -7.48 0.31
CA VAL A 109 -19.58 -7.34 1.70
C VAL A 109 -18.44 -7.85 2.58
N TYR A 110 -17.80 -6.91 3.26
CA TYR A 110 -16.97 -7.21 4.41
C TYR A 110 -17.86 -7.18 5.65
N ASP A 111 -17.78 -8.23 6.48
CA ASP A 111 -18.32 -8.18 7.83
C ASP A 111 -17.48 -7.18 8.64
N TYR A 112 -17.89 -5.92 8.63
CA TYR A 112 -17.39 -4.93 9.58
C TYR A 112 -18.21 -5.05 10.87
N PRO A 113 -17.56 -5.13 12.04
CA PRO A 113 -16.14 -4.79 12.30
C PRO A 113 -15.17 -5.98 12.25
N ASN A 114 -13.98 -5.79 11.66
CA ASN A 114 -12.82 -6.68 11.83
C ASN A 114 -12.23 -6.48 13.24
N VAL A 115 -12.94 -7.01 14.24
CA VAL A 115 -12.75 -6.73 15.67
C VAL A 115 -11.39 -7.16 16.23
N ARG A 116 -10.62 -7.95 15.47
CA ARG A 116 -9.51 -8.71 16.04
C ARG A 116 -8.13 -8.34 15.53
N MET A 117 -8.00 -7.55 14.45
CA MET A 117 -6.74 -7.07 13.87
C MET A 117 -5.49 -7.93 14.23
N TYR A 118 -5.54 -9.25 14.00
CA TYR A 118 -4.61 -10.19 14.67
C TYR A 118 -3.14 -10.03 14.23
N GLN A 119 -2.89 -9.26 13.18
CA GLN A 119 -1.57 -8.95 12.62
C GLN A 119 -1.41 -7.45 12.33
N SER A 120 -1.84 -6.58 13.25
CA SER A 120 -1.72 -5.12 13.10
C SER A 120 -0.31 -4.64 12.84
N ASP A 121 0.70 -5.23 13.47
CA ASP A 121 2.09 -4.82 13.29
C ASP A 121 2.57 -5.10 11.86
N GLU A 122 2.21 -6.25 11.29
CA GLU A 122 2.52 -6.58 9.90
C GLU A 122 1.81 -5.62 8.95
N LYS A 123 0.51 -5.39 9.15
CA LYS A 123 -0.26 -4.44 8.33
C LYS A 123 0.32 -3.02 8.41
N TYR A 124 0.73 -2.57 9.60
CA TYR A 124 1.38 -1.28 9.80
C TYR A 124 2.74 -1.23 9.10
N GLN A 125 3.60 -2.24 9.30
CA GLN A 125 4.92 -2.32 8.69
C GLN A 125 4.85 -2.31 7.17
N VAL A 126 3.93 -3.08 6.58
CA VAL A 126 3.73 -3.11 5.13
C VAL A 126 3.26 -1.74 4.60
N ASN A 127 2.39 -1.04 5.33
CA ASN A 127 1.94 0.30 4.94
C ASN A 127 3.00 1.39 5.17
N ALA A 128 3.88 1.20 6.17
CA ALA A 128 5.02 2.08 6.41
C ALA A 128 6.09 1.87 5.32
N PHE A 129 6.28 0.63 4.87
CA PHE A 129 7.12 0.34 3.70
C PHE A 129 6.58 1.00 2.43
N LEU A 130 5.25 0.99 2.22
CA LEU A 130 4.63 1.74 1.13
C LEU A 130 4.97 3.23 1.24
N GLU A 131 4.86 3.85 2.41
CA GLU A 131 5.20 5.27 2.61
C GLU A 131 6.62 5.59 2.12
N GLU A 132 7.60 4.78 2.51
CA GLU A 132 9.00 4.93 2.07
C GLU A 132 9.15 4.74 0.56
N LEU A 133 8.46 3.76 -0.02
CA LEU A 133 8.44 3.54 -1.47
C LEU A 133 7.83 4.73 -2.22
N LEU A 134 6.78 5.35 -1.67
CA LEU A 134 6.11 6.51 -2.26
C LEU A 134 6.95 7.80 -2.19
N LYS A 135 7.88 7.90 -1.25
CA LYS A 135 8.83 9.02 -1.19
C LYS A 135 9.84 8.99 -2.34
N ILE A 136 10.16 7.83 -2.91
CA ILE A 136 11.13 7.70 -4.02
C ILE A 136 10.69 8.49 -5.26
N GLY A 137 9.41 8.40 -5.62
CA GLY A 137 8.84 9.10 -6.78
C GLY A 137 8.50 10.57 -6.52
N TYR A 138 8.84 11.12 -5.34
CA TYR A 138 8.51 12.50 -4.98
C TYR A 138 9.42 13.53 -5.68
N GLN A 139 10.63 13.15 -6.08
CA GLN A 139 11.63 14.13 -6.54
C GLN A 139 11.64 14.38 -8.05
N HIS A 140 11.19 13.46 -8.93
CA HIS A 140 11.20 13.64 -10.40
C HIS A 140 10.15 12.76 -11.12
N SER A 141 8.85 13.04 -10.97
CA SER A 141 7.83 12.27 -11.70
C SER A 141 7.75 12.66 -13.19
N VAL A 142 8.61 12.09 -14.03
CA VAL A 142 8.38 12.03 -15.47
C VAL A 142 7.36 10.92 -15.73
N VAL A 143 6.10 11.29 -15.91
CA VAL A 143 5.04 10.36 -16.31
C VAL A 143 5.26 9.99 -17.78
N CYS A 144 6.09 8.97 -18.02
CA CYS A 144 6.25 8.38 -19.34
C CYS A 144 5.07 7.44 -19.59
N ARG A 145 4.11 7.90 -20.41
CA ARG A 145 3.14 6.99 -21.05
C ARG A 145 3.88 6.21 -22.15
N PRO A 146 3.69 4.88 -22.25
CA PRO A 146 4.22 4.12 -23.38
C PRO A 146 3.58 4.55 -24.70
#